data_AF-A0A9W9TJF7-F1
#
_entry.id   AF-A0A9W9TJF7-F1
#
_cell.length_a   1.000
_cell.length_b   1.000
_cell.length_c   1.000
_cell.angle_alpha   90.00
_cell.angle_beta   90.00
_cell.angle_gamma   90.00
#
_symmetry.space_group_name_H-M   'P 1'
#
loop_
_entity.id
_entity.type
_entity.pdbx_description
1 polymer ?
#
loop_
_entity_poly.entity_id
_entity_poly.type
_entity_poly.pdbx_seq_one_letter_code
_entity_poly.pdbx_strand_id
1 'polypeptide(L)'
;MARYGALGATFQLARLFQFCSLIAIIGMVAKFIAVMVNANASPPSILIGTITVTCIAVIYCIISAILFFDDILPFLPSAALDFLVLIGMIVVAVVIGKPLSYLSCNNMSNLGDKDATAYVFSSHLDSYLSSLSGKIDFSAWIGASKAICLENKAVWGLSIALCILFFFSTICNLCLWRQKKALAASDDK
;
A
#
# COMPACT_ATOMS: atom_id res chain seq x y z
N MET A 1 14.48 -25.16 4.99
CA MET A 1 15.87 -24.73 5.26
C MET A 1 16.41 -24.07 3.99
N ALA A 2 16.92 -22.84 4.06
CA ALA A 2 16.97 -21.89 2.94
C ALA A 2 17.96 -22.29 1.82
N ARG A 3 17.41 -22.80 0.71
CA ARG A 3 18.13 -23.24 -0.50
C ARG A 3 18.87 -22.11 -1.24
N TYR A 4 18.52 -20.85 -0.94
CA TYR A 4 19.17 -19.62 -1.45
C TYR A 4 19.90 -18.82 -0.35
N GLY A 5 20.24 -19.47 0.77
CA GLY A 5 20.93 -18.83 1.89
C GLY A 5 20.19 -17.61 2.45
N ALA A 6 20.94 -16.62 2.94
CA ALA A 6 20.39 -15.40 3.53
C ALA A 6 19.56 -14.56 2.55
N LEU A 7 19.92 -14.55 1.26
CA LEU A 7 19.22 -13.80 0.21
C LEU A 7 17.80 -14.33 -0.04
N GLY A 8 17.61 -15.64 -0.03
CA GLY A 8 16.27 -16.23 -0.15
C GLY A 8 15.41 -15.97 1.09
N ALA A 9 16.01 -16.02 2.28
CA ALA A 9 15.31 -15.74 3.53
C ALA A 9 14.85 -14.27 3.62
N THR A 10 15.70 -13.32 3.23
CA THR A 10 15.34 -11.90 3.22
C THR A 10 14.30 -11.58 2.15
N PHE A 11 14.32 -12.24 0.98
CA PHE A 11 13.28 -12.12 -0.03
C PHE A 11 11.90 -12.57 0.49
N GLN A 12 11.85 -13.74 1.14
CA GLN A 12 10.62 -14.26 1.75
C GLN A 12 10.08 -13.35 2.85
N LEU A 13 10.98 -12.82 3.69
CA LEU A 13 10.60 -11.88 4.73
C LEU A 13 10.05 -10.57 4.13
N ALA A 14 10.69 -10.05 3.08
CA ALA A 14 10.21 -8.87 2.37
C ALA A 14 8.82 -9.12 1.77
N ARG A 15 8.56 -10.28 1.17
CA ARG A 15 7.23 -10.67 0.65
C ARG A 15 6.16 -10.70 1.73
N LEU A 16 6.48 -11.24 2.91
CA LEU A 16 5.55 -11.26 4.05
C LEU A 16 5.20 -9.84 4.51
N PHE A 17 6.20 -8.96 4.69
CA PHE A 17 5.96 -7.57 5.07
C PHE A 17 5.19 -6.79 4.01
N GLN A 18 5.48 -7.02 2.72
CA GLN A 18 4.73 -6.44 1.61
C GLN A 18 3.26 -6.86 1.65
N PHE A 19 3.01 -8.16 1.80
CA PHE A 19 1.66 -8.71 1.88
C PHE A 19 0.87 -8.12 3.05
N CYS A 20 1.42 -8.14 4.27
CA CYS A 20 0.76 -7.59 5.45
C CYS A 20 0.46 -6.09 5.30
N SER A 21 1.40 -5.31 4.77
CA SER A 21 1.22 -3.86 4.59
C SER A 21 0.16 -3.55 3.53
N LEU A 22 0.12 -4.31 2.44
CA LEU A 22 -0.88 -4.15 1.39
C LEU A 22 -2.30 -4.47 1.89
N ILE A 23 -2.46 -5.55 2.66
CA ILE A 23 -3.76 -5.89 3.27
C ILE A 23 -4.22 -4.80 4.24
N ALA A 24 -3.31 -4.25 5.05
CA ALA A 24 -3.62 -3.13 5.94
C ALA A 24 -4.11 -1.89 5.17
N ILE A 25 -3.45 -1.54 4.04
CA ILE A 25 -3.89 -0.44 3.17
C ILE A 25 -5.27 -0.73 2.59
N ILE A 26 -5.52 -1.94 2.08
CA ILE A 26 -6.83 -2.32 1.53
C ILE A 26 -7.92 -2.16 2.59
N GLY A 27 -7.69 -2.63 3.82
CA GLY A 27 -8.66 -2.51 4.92
C GLY A 27 -8.99 -1.06 5.27
N MET A 28 -7.97 -0.20 5.40
CA MET A 28 -8.17 1.23 5.68
C MET A 28 -8.90 1.96 4.54
N VAL A 29 -8.51 1.70 3.29
CA VAL A 29 -9.13 2.33 2.12
C VAL A 29 -10.57 1.85 1.92
N ALA A 30 -10.85 0.55 2.11
CA ALA A 30 -12.19 0.00 2.03
C ALA A 30 -13.14 0.60 3.09
N LYS A 31 -12.65 0.80 4.32
CA LYS A 31 -13.39 1.50 5.37
C LYS A 31 -13.78 2.92 4.93
N PHE A 32 -12.86 3.67 4.34
CA PHE A 32 -13.19 5.02 3.83
C PHE A 32 -14.26 4.99 2.74
N ILE A 33 -14.16 4.07 1.78
CA ILE A 33 -15.15 3.92 0.72
C ILE A 33 -16.52 3.58 1.30
N ALA A 34 -16.58 2.65 2.25
CA ALA A 34 -17.84 2.26 2.90
C ALA A 34 -18.52 3.44 3.61
N VAL A 35 -17.74 4.26 4.33
CA VAL A 35 -18.24 5.46 5.00
C VAL A 35 -18.79 6.48 3.99
N MET A 36 -18.09 6.74 2.88
CA MET A 36 -18.56 7.68 1.85
C MET A 36 -19.85 7.21 1.18
N VAL A 37 -19.90 5.92 0.82
CA VAL A 37 -21.07 5.33 0.15
C VAL A 37 -22.28 5.33 1.09
N ASN A 38 -22.10 5.04 2.37
CA ASN A 38 -23.18 5.08 3.36
C ASN A 38 -23.74 6.50 3.54
N ALA A 39 -22.92 7.52 3.30
CA ALA A 39 -23.31 8.92 3.35
C ALA A 39 -23.78 9.48 1.98
N ASN A 40 -24.15 8.61 1.03
CA ASN A 40 -24.62 8.95 -0.32
C ASN A 40 -23.64 9.82 -1.14
N ALA A 41 -22.34 9.70 -0.88
CA ALA A 41 -21.31 10.45 -1.57
C ALA A 41 -20.46 9.56 -2.48
N SER A 42 -20.04 10.13 -3.61
CA SER A 42 -19.17 9.41 -4.57
C SER A 42 -17.71 9.42 -4.10
N PRO A 43 -17.04 8.25 -3.99
CA PRO A 43 -15.66 8.20 -3.54
C PRO A 43 -14.69 8.82 -4.57
N PRO A 44 -13.63 9.52 -4.11
CA PRO A 44 -12.67 10.13 -5.00
C PRO A 44 -11.86 9.08 -5.78
N SER A 45 -11.53 9.39 -7.02
CA SER A 45 -10.78 8.51 -7.94
C SER A 45 -9.43 8.05 -7.39
N ILE A 46 -8.81 8.83 -6.50
CA ILE A 46 -7.54 8.50 -5.85
C ILE A 46 -7.67 7.25 -4.97
N LEU A 47 -8.76 7.11 -4.20
CA LEU A 47 -8.99 5.93 -3.36
C LEU A 47 -9.27 4.69 -4.20
N ILE A 48 -10.05 4.86 -5.28
CA ILE A 48 -10.35 3.80 -6.24
C ILE A 48 -9.06 3.33 -6.97
N GLY A 49 -8.21 4.28 -7.38
CA GLY A 49 -6.91 3.95 -7.98
C GLY A 49 -5.97 3.25 -7.00
N THR A 50 -6.01 3.65 -5.73
CA THR A 50 -5.18 3.02 -4.69
C THR A 50 -5.60 1.58 -4.44
N ILE A 51 -6.90 1.31 -4.26
CA ILE A 51 -7.39 -0.05 -3.99
C ILE A 51 -7.17 -0.98 -5.18
N THR A 52 -7.28 -0.48 -6.42
CA THR A 52 -7.02 -1.30 -7.62
C THR A 52 -5.55 -1.71 -7.71
N VAL A 53 -4.62 -0.77 -7.53
CA VAL A 53 -3.17 -1.05 -7.56
C VAL A 53 -2.77 -2.00 -6.42
N THR A 54 -3.29 -1.79 -5.20
CA THR A 54 -2.93 -2.64 -4.06
C THR A 54 -3.50 -4.04 -4.18
N CYS A 55 -4.72 -4.23 -4.71
CA CYS A 55 -5.28 -5.56 -5.00
C CYS A 55 -4.42 -6.34 -6.00
N ILE A 56 -3.99 -5.70 -7.10
CA ILE A 56 -3.10 -6.33 -8.09
C ILE A 56 -1.76 -6.70 -7.43
N ALA A 57 -1.19 -5.80 -6.62
CA ALA A 57 0.06 -6.05 -5.92
C ALA A 57 -0.05 -7.21 -4.92
N VAL A 58 -1.17 -7.36 -4.20
CA VAL A 58 -1.40 -8.50 -3.29
C VAL A 58 -1.41 -9.81 -4.05
N ILE A 59 -2.17 -9.89 -5.15
CA ILE A 59 -2.25 -11.10 -5.97
C ILE A 59 -0.85 -11.48 -6.49
N TYR A 60 -0.10 -10.50 -6.97
CA TYR A 60 1.29 -10.69 -7.40
C TYR A 60 2.20 -11.19 -6.26
N CYS A 61 2.11 -10.61 -5.07
CA CYS A 61 2.87 -11.06 -3.90
C CYS A 61 2.55 -12.51 -3.51
N ILE A 62 1.28 -12.92 -3.56
CA ILE A 62 0.87 -14.31 -3.27
C ILE A 62 1.44 -15.26 -4.32
N ILE A 63 1.23 -14.98 -5.61
CA ILE A 63 1.68 -15.85 -6.71
C ILE A 63 3.20 -16.00 -6.66
N SER A 64 3.93 -14.90 -6.50
CA SER A 64 5.40 -14.93 -6.45
C SER A 64 5.94 -15.58 -5.18
N ALA A 65 5.23 -15.51 -4.06
CA ALA A 65 5.58 -16.27 -2.86
C ALA A 65 5.46 -17.77 -3.11
N ILE A 66 4.34 -18.23 -3.69
CA ILE A 66 4.11 -19.65 -4.03
C ILE A 66 5.18 -20.15 -5.02
N LEU A 67 5.39 -19.43 -6.12
CA LEU A 67 6.40 -19.79 -7.13
C LEU A 67 7.82 -19.86 -6.55
N PHE A 68 8.12 -19.06 -5.53
CA PHE A 68 9.41 -19.13 -4.83
C PHE A 68 9.49 -20.36 -3.92
N PHE A 69 8.40 -20.71 -3.21
CA PHE A 69 8.34 -21.94 -2.42
C PHE A 69 8.51 -23.20 -3.28
N ASP A 70 7.95 -23.18 -4.49
CA ASP A 70 8.06 -24.27 -5.46
C ASP A 70 9.37 -24.25 -6.27
N ASP A 71 10.27 -23.30 -6.02
CA ASP A 71 11.58 -23.13 -6.67
C ASP A 71 11.55 -22.96 -8.20
N ILE A 72 10.37 -22.63 -8.74
CA ILE A 72 10.13 -22.43 -10.18
C ILE A 72 10.10 -20.95 -10.57
N LEU A 73 10.31 -20.04 -9.61
CA LEU A 73 10.28 -18.60 -9.86
C LEU A 73 11.36 -18.18 -10.88
N PRO A 74 10.99 -17.59 -12.03
CA PRO A 74 11.94 -16.98 -12.93
C PRO A 74 12.37 -15.62 -12.36
N PHE A 75 13.55 -15.57 -11.73
CA PHE A 75 14.06 -14.40 -11.01
C PHE A 75 14.12 -13.11 -11.84
N LEU A 76 14.46 -13.19 -13.13
CA LEU A 76 14.58 -12.00 -14.00
C LEU A 76 13.20 -11.38 -14.32
N PRO A 77 12.19 -12.12 -14.83
CA PRO A 77 10.82 -11.62 -14.93
C PRO A 77 10.25 -11.16 -13.59
N SER A 78 10.55 -11.86 -12.50
CA SER A 78 10.11 -11.44 -11.16
C SER A 78 10.68 -10.08 -10.76
N ALA A 79 11.97 -9.82 -11.02
CA ALA A 79 12.58 -8.50 -10.79
C ALA A 79 11.91 -7.40 -11.61
N ALA A 80 11.59 -7.68 -12.88
CA ALA A 80 10.91 -6.71 -13.75
C ALA A 80 9.49 -6.38 -13.25
N LEU A 81 8.74 -7.39 -12.78
CA LEU A 81 7.41 -7.19 -12.20
C LEU A 81 7.47 -6.44 -10.86
N ASP A 82 8.42 -6.77 -9.98
CA ASP A 82 8.64 -6.03 -8.72
C ASP A 82 8.93 -4.55 -9.00
N PHE A 83 9.75 -4.26 -10.02
CA PHE A 83 10.05 -2.89 -10.43
C PHE A 83 8.83 -2.17 -11.02
N LEU A 84 7.97 -2.87 -11.77
CA LEU A 84 6.73 -2.29 -12.30
C LEU A 84 5.75 -1.97 -11.18
N VAL A 85 5.60 -2.87 -10.20
CA VAL A 85 4.79 -2.63 -8.99
C VAL A 85 5.37 -1.47 -8.16
N LEU A 86 6.69 -1.38 -8.03
CA LEU A 86 7.36 -0.25 -7.40
C LEU A 86 6.97 1.08 -8.04
N ILE A 87 6.99 1.18 -9.37
CA ILE A 87 6.56 2.40 -10.08
C ILE A 87 5.09 2.73 -9.75
N GLY A 88 4.21 1.73 -9.76
CA GLY A 88 2.81 1.89 -9.37
C GLY A 88 2.66 2.44 -7.95
N MET A 89 3.40 1.88 -6.99
CA MET A 89 3.39 2.32 -5.59
C MET A 89 3.98 3.71 -5.39
N ILE A 90 4.98 4.11 -6.20
CA ILE A 90 5.51 5.48 -6.20
C ILE A 90 4.42 6.47 -6.64
N VAL A 91 3.68 6.15 -7.71
CA VAL A 91 2.57 7.00 -8.17
C VAL A 91 1.52 7.15 -7.06
N VAL A 92 1.11 6.05 -6.42
CA VAL A 92 0.19 6.08 -5.28
C VAL A 92 0.74 6.94 -4.14
N ALA A 93 1.99 6.76 -3.75
CA ALA A 93 2.64 7.51 -2.69
C ALA A 93 2.70 9.02 -2.97
N VAL A 94 2.98 9.41 -4.22
CA VAL A 94 3.04 10.83 -4.63
C VAL A 94 1.64 11.44 -4.69
N VAL A 95 0.66 10.75 -5.27
CA VAL A 95 -0.70 11.28 -5.42
C VAL A 95 -1.37 11.46 -4.05
N ILE A 96 -1.24 10.48 -3.15
CA ILE A 96 -1.75 10.58 -1.77
C ILE A 96 -0.91 11.56 -0.94
N GLY A 97 0.41 11.59 -1.16
CA GLY A 97 1.34 12.40 -0.37
C GLY A 97 1.24 13.91 -0.60
N LYS A 98 0.93 14.35 -1.83
CA LYS A 98 0.82 15.77 -2.18
C LYS A 98 -0.06 16.57 -1.22
N PRO A 99 -1.32 16.21 -0.96
CA PRO A 99 -2.17 16.97 -0.04
C PRO A 99 -1.85 16.71 1.44
N LEU A 100 -1.28 15.54 1.79
CA LEU A 100 -0.93 15.19 3.17
C LEU A 100 0.35 15.87 3.67
N SER A 101 1.32 16.12 2.79
CA SER A 101 2.60 16.71 3.17
C SER A 101 2.47 18.13 3.73
N TYR A 102 1.39 18.84 3.38
CA TYR A 102 1.12 20.20 3.84
C TYR A 102 0.13 20.25 5.01
N LEU A 103 -0.41 19.09 5.44
CA LEU A 103 -1.49 19.04 6.42
C LEU A 103 -0.97 18.60 7.79
N SER A 104 -1.11 19.51 8.78
CA SER A 104 -0.80 19.23 10.18
C SER A 104 -2.05 18.73 10.90
N CYS A 105 -2.22 17.40 11.01
CA CYS A 105 -3.35 16.76 11.72
C CYS A 105 -3.47 17.19 13.21
N ASN A 106 -2.42 17.77 13.80
CA ASN A 106 -2.40 18.20 15.20
C ASN A 106 -3.08 19.56 15.43
N ASN A 107 -3.20 20.39 14.39
CA ASN A 107 -3.72 21.76 14.50
C ASN A 107 -5.21 21.85 14.13
N MET A 108 -5.85 20.71 13.82
CA MET A 108 -7.30 20.64 13.74
C MET A 108 -7.88 20.73 15.16
N SER A 109 -8.36 21.91 15.51
CA SER A 109 -8.95 22.21 16.81
C SER A 109 -10.25 21.44 17.04
N ASN A 110 -10.24 20.70 18.15
CA ASN A 110 -11.33 19.97 18.82
C ASN A 110 -12.03 18.86 18.02
N LEU A 111 -11.73 17.61 18.38
CA LEU A 111 -12.58 16.78 19.24
C LEU A 111 -11.71 15.67 19.85
N GLY A 112 -11.81 15.56 21.17
CA GLY A 112 -10.73 15.15 22.07
C GLY A 112 -10.27 13.69 21.97
N ASP A 113 -9.19 13.43 22.69
CA ASP A 113 -8.62 12.13 23.08
C ASP A 113 -9.62 11.18 23.80
N LYS A 114 -10.93 11.35 23.65
CA LYS A 114 -11.97 10.62 24.41
C LYS A 114 -13.13 10.03 23.61
N ASP A 115 -13.33 10.35 22.33
CA ASP A 115 -14.50 9.85 21.57
C ASP A 115 -14.11 8.90 20.43
N ALA A 116 -13.70 7.69 20.84
CA ALA A 116 -13.31 6.59 19.96
C ALA A 116 -14.51 5.81 19.42
N THR A 117 -15.48 6.48 18.79
CA THR A 117 -16.69 5.80 18.31
C THR A 117 -17.11 6.24 16.91
N ALA A 118 -17.26 5.24 16.03
CA ALA A 118 -17.60 5.39 14.62
C ALA A 118 -18.94 6.11 14.36
N TYR A 119 -19.83 6.18 15.36
CA TYR A 119 -21.13 6.84 15.25
C TYR A 119 -21.02 8.37 15.26
N VAL A 120 -20.20 8.97 16.14
CA VAL A 120 -20.01 10.44 16.21
C VAL A 120 -19.35 10.94 14.94
N PHE A 121 -18.41 10.15 14.43
CA PHE A 121 -17.72 10.40 13.18
C PHE A 121 -18.67 10.41 11.97
N SER A 122 -19.64 9.48 11.92
CA SER A 122 -20.64 9.40 10.84
C SER A 122 -21.59 10.62 10.86
N SER A 123 -22.04 11.06 12.03
CA SER A 123 -22.92 12.24 12.14
C SER A 123 -22.24 13.55 11.74
N HIS A 124 -20.94 13.71 12.03
CA HIS A 124 -20.21 14.88 11.57
C HIS A 124 -19.97 14.83 10.07
N LEU A 125 -19.72 13.65 9.51
CA LEU A 125 -19.56 13.52 8.07
C LEU A 125 -20.84 13.92 7.32
N ASP A 126 -22.02 13.53 7.79
CA ASP A 126 -23.30 13.97 7.20
C ASP A 126 -23.45 15.51 7.23
N SER A 127 -23.01 16.17 8.30
CA SER A 127 -23.03 17.65 8.40
C SER A 127 -22.03 18.34 7.47
N TYR A 128 -20.88 17.71 7.19
CA TYR A 128 -19.90 18.22 6.22
C TYR A 128 -20.31 17.93 4.77
N LEU A 129 -20.94 16.79 4.52
CA LEU A 129 -21.43 16.38 3.19
C LEU A 129 -22.65 17.17 2.74
N SER A 130 -23.53 17.55 3.66
CA SER A 130 -24.62 18.47 3.34
C SER A 130 -24.13 19.85 2.87
N SER A 131 -22.89 20.23 3.19
CA SER A 131 -22.22 21.44 2.67
C SER A 131 -21.51 21.21 1.32
N LEU A 132 -21.17 19.96 0.98
CA LEU A 132 -20.44 19.57 -0.23
C LEU A 132 -21.37 18.76 -1.14
N SER A 133 -22.02 19.42 -2.08
CA SER A 133 -22.99 18.91 -3.07
C SER A 133 -22.62 17.55 -3.75
N GLY A 134 -22.70 16.43 -3.00
CA GLY A 134 -22.58 15.03 -3.47
C GLY A 134 -21.20 14.53 -3.92
N LYS A 135 -20.23 15.42 -4.17
CA LYS A 135 -18.85 15.06 -4.57
C LYS A 135 -17.85 15.42 -3.48
N ILE A 136 -17.08 14.42 -3.04
CA ILE A 136 -16.01 14.61 -2.07
C ILE A 136 -14.67 14.63 -2.80
N ASP A 137 -14.00 15.77 -2.77
CA ASP A 137 -12.59 15.84 -3.16
C ASP A 137 -11.71 15.20 -2.07
N PHE A 138 -10.67 14.49 -2.49
CA PHE A 138 -9.74 13.83 -1.57
C PHE A 138 -9.12 14.81 -0.56
N SER A 139 -8.85 16.05 -0.97
CA SER A 139 -8.33 17.10 -0.08
C SER A 139 -9.34 17.56 0.99
N ALA A 140 -10.63 17.53 0.69
CA ALA A 140 -11.68 17.82 1.66
C ALA A 140 -11.86 16.63 2.62
N TRP A 141 -11.78 15.40 2.10
CA TRP A 141 -11.87 14.17 2.87
C TRP A 141 -10.81 14.06 3.97
N ILE A 142 -9.53 14.25 3.60
CA ILE A 142 -8.42 14.13 4.57
C ILE A 142 -8.51 15.14 5.72
N GLY A 143 -9.27 16.23 5.52
CA GLY A 143 -9.51 17.26 6.51
C GLY A 143 -10.84 17.15 7.24
N ALA A 144 -11.67 16.14 6.96
CA ALA A 144 -12.98 16.02 7.59
C ALA A 144 -12.89 15.63 9.08
N SER A 145 -11.82 14.95 9.52
CA SER A 145 -11.55 14.71 10.95
C SER A 145 -10.08 14.39 11.23
N LYS A 146 -9.65 14.59 12.50
CA LYS A 146 -8.31 14.19 12.98
C LYS A 146 -8.05 12.69 12.76
N ALA A 147 -9.06 11.84 12.98
CA ALA A 147 -8.96 10.41 12.78
C ALA A 147 -8.72 10.04 11.30
N ILE A 148 -9.49 10.61 10.37
CA ILE A 148 -9.27 10.39 8.93
C ILE A 148 -7.87 10.86 8.53
N CYS A 149 -7.43 12.03 9.02
CA CYS A 149 -6.12 12.58 8.71
C CYS A 149 -4.99 11.64 9.13
N LEU A 150 -5.05 11.11 10.36
CA LEU A 150 -4.06 10.16 10.87
C LEU A 150 -4.09 8.82 10.13
N GLU A 151 -5.28 8.28 9.84
CA GLU A 151 -5.42 7.02 9.09
C GLU A 151 -4.87 7.16 7.66
N ASN A 152 -5.13 8.28 6.97
CA ASN A 152 -4.54 8.53 5.64
C ASN A 152 -3.03 8.76 5.70
N LYS A 153 -2.52 9.38 6.76
CA LYS A 153 -1.08 9.53 6.99
C LYS A 153 -0.40 8.18 7.21
N ALA A 154 -1.08 7.25 7.89
CA ALA A 154 -0.61 5.87 8.04
C ALA A 154 -0.60 5.13 6.69
N VAL A 155 -1.66 5.23 5.89
CA VAL A 155 -1.71 4.67 4.52
C VAL A 155 -0.56 5.19 3.67
N TRP A 156 -0.29 6.50 3.72
CA TRP A 156 0.83 7.12 3.01
C TRP A 156 2.19 6.58 3.47
N GLY A 157 2.40 6.49 4.78
CA GLY A 157 3.63 5.92 5.36
C GLY A 157 3.86 4.46 4.97
N LEU A 158 2.80 3.63 5.00
CA LEU A 158 2.85 2.25 4.53
C LEU A 158 3.16 2.16 3.02
N SER A 159 2.64 3.08 2.21
CA SER A 159 2.96 3.17 0.78
C SER A 159 4.44 3.44 0.54
N ILE A 160 5.07 4.32 1.33
CA ILE A 160 6.52 4.58 1.26
C ILE A 160 7.32 3.35 1.68
N ALA A 161 6.93 2.70 2.78
CA ALA A 161 7.57 1.47 3.23
C ALA A 161 7.50 0.37 2.17
N LEU A 162 6.36 0.23 1.49
CA LEU A 162 6.19 -0.70 0.36
C LEU A 162 7.12 -0.37 -0.80
N CYS A 163 7.32 0.90 -1.15
CA CYS A 163 8.30 1.28 -2.18
C CYS A 163 9.71 0.78 -1.82
N ILE A 164 10.13 0.95 -0.56
CA ILE A 164 11.44 0.47 -0.11
C ILE A 164 11.53 -1.05 -0.20
N LEU A 165 10.48 -1.76 0.23
CA LEU A 165 10.44 -3.22 0.19
C LEU A 165 10.44 -3.77 -1.25
N PHE A 166 9.69 -3.18 -2.18
CA PHE A 166 9.69 -3.61 -3.59
C PHE A 166 11.02 -3.31 -4.29
N PHE A 167 11.66 -2.18 -3.95
CA PHE A 167 13.01 -1.89 -4.42
C PHE A 167 14.02 -2.93 -3.91
N PHE A 168 13.97 -3.25 -2.62
CA PHE A 168 14.80 -4.30 -2.03
C PHE A 168 14.55 -5.67 -2.67
N SER A 169 13.28 -6.04 -2.89
CA SER A 169 12.85 -7.26 -3.58
C SER A 169 13.41 -7.36 -5.00
N THR A 170 13.41 -6.24 -5.73
CA THR A 170 14.01 -6.14 -7.07
C THR A 170 15.50 -6.47 -7.03
N ILE A 171 16.25 -5.89 -6.08
CA ILE A 171 17.68 -6.16 -5.91
C ILE A 171 17.92 -7.63 -5.54
N CYS A 172 17.16 -8.18 -4.59
CA CYS A 172 17.24 -9.59 -4.21
C CYS A 172 17.04 -10.51 -5.42
N ASN A 173 15.99 -10.28 -6.22
CA ASN A 173 15.72 -11.06 -7.43
C ASN A 173 16.85 -10.95 -8.46
N LEU A 174 17.43 -9.77 -8.67
CA LEU A 174 18.59 -9.60 -9.56
C LEU A 174 19.83 -10.35 -9.06
N CYS A 175 20.11 -10.30 -7.76
CA CYS A 175 21.23 -11.03 -7.14
C CYS A 175 21.04 -12.55 -7.23
N LEU A 176 19.84 -13.05 -6.95
CA LEU A 176 19.50 -14.48 -7.07
C LEU A 176 19.59 -14.96 -8.52
N TRP A 177 19.17 -14.13 -9.48
CA TRP A 177 19.35 -14.42 -10.90
C TRP A 177 20.83 -14.53 -11.28
N ARG A 178 21.67 -13.58 -10.84
CA ARG A 178 23.12 -13.62 -11.07
C ARG A 178 23.76 -14.86 -10.47
N GLN A 179 23.39 -15.24 -9.25
CA GLN A 179 23.86 -16.45 -8.59
C GLN A 179 23.45 -17.71 -9.36
N LYS A 180 22.18 -17.83 -9.76
CA LYS A 180 21.67 -18.95 -10.56
C LYS A 180 22.42 -19.07 -11.89
N LYS A 181 22.71 -17.95 -12.55
CA LYS A 181 23.48 -17.93 -13.80
C LYS A 181 24.94 -18.35 -13.60
N ALA A 182 25.58 -17.92 -12.51
CA ALA A 182 26.96 -18.28 -12.19
C ALA A 182 27.11 -19.78 -11.88
N LEU A 183 26.16 -20.36 -11.15
CA LEU A 183 26.12 -21.80 -10.87
C LEU A 183 25.97 -22.61 -12.17
N ALA A 184 25.04 -22.22 -13.06
CA ALA A 184 24.87 -22.89 -14.35
C ALA A 184 26.12 -22.83 -15.25
N ALA A 185 26.90 -21.74 -15.19
CA ALA A 185 28.14 -21.61 -15.95
C ALA A 185 29.33 -22.40 -15.35
N SER A 186 29.19 -22.89 -14.11
CA SER A 186 30.22 -23.68 -13.42
C SER A 186 30.05 -25.18 -13.69
N ASP A 187 28.81 -25.64 -13.91
CA ASP A 187 28.46 -27.04 -14.21
C ASP A 187 28.82 -27.47 -15.65
N ASP A 188 29.08 -26.49 -16.54
CA ASP A 188 29.44 -26.70 -17.95
C ASP A 188 30.98 -26.80 -18.18
N LYS A 189 31.78 -26.70 -17.11
CA LYS A 189 33.25 -26.82 -17.12
C LYS A 189 33.71 -28.13 -16.49
#